data_AF-A0A6P5RXS6-F1
#
_entry.id   AF-A0A6P5RXS6-F1
#
_cell.length_a   1.000
_cell.length_b   1.000
_cell.length_c   1.000
_cell.angle_alpha   90.00
_cell.angle_beta   90.00
_cell.angle_gamma   90.00
#
_symmetry.space_group_name_H-M   'P 1'
#
loop_
_entity.id
_entity.type
_entity.pdbx_description
1 polymer ?
#
loop_
_entity_poly.entity_id
_entity_poly.type
_entity_poly.pdbx_seq_one_letter_code
_entity_poly.pdbx_strand_id
1 'polypeptide(L)'
;MYFDGSITEARSGAGVVIESPQGQKWQFAFQLDFKCTNNQAEYEALIIGLEILKEMKATRVLVYGDSQLVINQLTREYQCTSENLAMYYVTALNTADGFSRISFVHVPRTENGKANEMAQVTSGVNIPNIDHDRVIRIERRTLPALAERGMPAQLSSVDITDEISAAEADWRYPIVKYLRNPSGSHERTTRFQARCYLIYHNELYRKG
;
A
#
# COMPACT_ATOMS: atom_id res chain seq x y z
N MET A 1 -7.90 8.29 12.12
CA MET A 1 -7.17 8.82 10.96
C MET A 1 -8.09 8.79 9.77
N TYR A 2 -8.07 9.83 8.97
CA TYR A 2 -8.75 9.95 7.68
C TYR A 2 -7.67 10.07 6.60
N PHE A 3 -7.87 9.43 5.45
CA PHE A 3 -6.97 9.56 4.29
C PHE A 3 -7.77 9.84 3.03
N ASP A 4 -7.13 10.49 2.05
CA ASP A 4 -7.70 10.67 0.72
C ASP A 4 -6.62 10.86 -0.34
N GLY A 5 -6.86 10.34 -1.55
CA GLY A 5 -6.05 10.56 -2.74
C GLY A 5 -6.72 11.50 -3.74
N SER A 6 -5.97 12.43 -4.32
CA SER A 6 -6.43 13.30 -5.40
C SER A 6 -5.52 13.17 -6.62
N ILE A 7 -6.12 13.20 -7.81
CA ILE A 7 -5.39 13.30 -9.06
C ILE A 7 -6.05 14.33 -9.98
N THR A 8 -5.23 15.21 -10.54
CA THR A 8 -5.61 16.15 -11.60
C THR A 8 -4.76 15.87 -12.84
N GLU A 9 -5.06 16.52 -13.96
CA GLU A 9 -4.26 16.40 -15.18
C GLU A 9 -2.80 16.83 -14.98
N ALA A 10 -2.55 17.72 -14.02
CA ALA A 10 -1.23 18.29 -13.75
C ALA A 10 -0.48 17.57 -12.62
N ARG A 11 -1.16 17.17 -11.54
CA ARG A 11 -0.52 16.70 -10.30
C ARG A 11 -1.38 15.71 -9.53
N SER A 12 -0.72 14.91 -8.71
CA SER A 12 -1.34 14.04 -7.72
C SER A 12 -1.05 14.53 -6.30
N GLY A 13 -2.00 14.28 -5.40
CA GLY A 13 -1.92 14.67 -4.01
C GLY A 13 -2.46 13.59 -3.08
N ALA A 14 -2.00 13.60 -1.84
CA ALA A 14 -2.47 12.75 -0.77
C ALA A 14 -2.76 13.60 0.47
N GLY A 15 -3.91 13.40 1.07
CA GLY A 15 -4.36 14.10 2.27
C GLY A 15 -4.50 13.15 3.44
N VAL A 16 -4.01 13.55 4.60
CA VAL A 16 -4.12 12.77 5.84
C VAL A 16 -4.56 13.67 6.98
N VAL A 17 -5.56 13.23 7.74
CA VAL A 17 -6.01 13.91 8.97
C VAL A 17 -5.96 12.93 10.13
N ILE A 18 -5.22 13.30 11.17
CA ILE A 18 -5.08 12.49 12.39
C ILE A 18 -5.72 13.25 13.55
N GLU A 19 -6.52 12.54 14.34
CA GLU A 19 -7.12 13.05 15.56
C GLU A 19 -6.75 12.12 16.72
N SER A 20 -6.21 12.69 17.80
CA SER A 20 -5.93 11.94 19.03
C SER A 20 -7.22 11.71 19.83
N PRO A 21 -7.23 10.74 20.77
CA PRO A 21 -8.35 10.57 21.69
C PRO A 21 -8.68 11.82 22.53
N GLN A 22 -7.73 12.75 22.67
CA GLN A 22 -7.89 14.01 23.38
C GLN A 22 -8.42 15.14 22.48
N GLY A 23 -8.73 14.86 21.22
CA GLY A 23 -9.26 15.83 20.25
C GLY A 23 -8.20 16.70 19.58
N GLN A 24 -6.91 16.41 19.77
CA GLN A 24 -5.84 17.12 19.05
C GLN A 24 -5.81 16.67 17.60
N LYS A 25 -5.77 17.63 16.66
CA LYS A 25 -5.85 17.37 15.22
C LYS A 25 -4.56 17.78 14.51
N TRP A 26 -4.08 16.92 13.62
CA TRP A 26 -2.97 17.19 12.69
C TRP A 26 -3.45 16.94 11.26
N GLN A 27 -3.03 17.80 10.34
CA GLN A 27 -3.44 17.76 8.95
C GLN A 27 -2.19 17.75 8.08
N PHE A 28 -2.11 16.80 7.16
CA PHE A 28 -0.94 16.64 6.30
C PHE A 28 -1.40 16.60 4.86
N ALA A 29 -0.61 17.27 4.01
CA ALA A 29 -0.85 17.33 2.59
C ALA A 29 0.44 16.94 1.89
N PHE A 30 0.38 15.93 1.03
CA PHE A 30 1.54 15.44 0.30
C PHE A 30 1.34 15.66 -1.19
N GLN A 31 2.34 16.21 -1.86
CA GLN A 31 2.40 16.20 -3.31
C GLN A 31 3.07 14.88 -3.74
N LEU A 32 2.36 14.07 -4.52
CA LEU A 32 2.89 12.84 -5.09
C LEU A 32 3.57 13.20 -6.41
N ASP A 33 4.90 13.24 -6.44
CA ASP A 33 5.72 13.67 -7.59
C ASP A 33 6.09 12.50 -8.50
N PHE A 34 5.13 11.60 -8.72
CA PHE A 34 5.23 10.45 -9.59
C PHE A 34 3.86 10.17 -10.21
N LYS A 35 3.86 9.51 -11.38
CA LYS A 35 2.61 9.12 -12.04
C LYS A 35 1.92 8.03 -11.25
N CYS A 36 0.65 8.24 -10.94
CA CYS A 36 -0.21 7.26 -10.29
C CYS A 36 -1.62 7.33 -10.88
N THR A 37 -2.46 6.35 -10.57
CA THR A 37 -3.90 6.38 -10.79
C THR A 37 -4.61 6.87 -9.53
N ASN A 38 -5.91 7.21 -9.60
CA ASN A 38 -6.67 7.61 -8.41
C ASN A 38 -6.58 6.56 -7.29
N ASN A 39 -6.82 5.28 -7.59
CA ASN A 39 -6.69 4.20 -6.59
C ASN A 39 -5.28 4.07 -6.00
N GLN A 40 -4.23 4.34 -6.77
CA GLN A 40 -2.86 4.34 -6.26
C GLN A 40 -2.60 5.55 -5.35
N ALA A 41 -3.14 6.73 -5.68
CA ALA A 41 -3.07 7.91 -4.82
C ALA A 41 -3.78 7.67 -3.47
N GLU A 42 -4.93 7.00 -3.48
CA GLU A 42 -5.65 6.60 -2.26
C GLU A 42 -4.81 5.65 -1.39
N TYR A 43 -4.21 4.63 -2.01
CA TYR A 43 -3.32 3.70 -1.31
C TYR A 43 -2.07 4.39 -0.76
N GLU A 44 -1.48 5.33 -1.51
CA GLU A 44 -0.35 6.14 -1.04
C GLU A 44 -0.75 6.99 0.16
N ALA A 45 -1.89 7.68 0.10
CA ALA A 45 -2.39 8.48 1.22
C ALA A 45 -2.58 7.64 2.48
N LEU A 46 -3.15 6.45 2.33
CA LEU A 46 -3.27 5.48 3.42
C LEU A 46 -1.91 5.10 3.99
N ILE A 47 -0.96 4.69 3.15
CA ILE A 47 0.36 4.21 3.59
C ILE A 47 1.14 5.33 4.28
N ILE A 48 1.15 6.54 3.71
CA ILE A 48 1.70 7.75 4.34
C ILE A 48 1.10 7.94 5.74
N GLY A 49 -0.22 7.89 5.86
CA GLY A 49 -0.89 8.08 7.14
C GLY A 49 -0.52 7.02 8.18
N LEU A 50 -0.42 5.76 7.77
CA LEU A 50 0.03 4.67 8.64
C LEU A 50 1.50 4.84 9.07
N GLU A 51 2.37 5.31 8.17
CA GLU A 51 3.78 5.63 8.48
C GLU A 51 3.88 6.74 9.53
N ILE A 52 3.11 7.83 9.37
CA ILE A 52 3.04 8.94 10.34
C ILE A 52 2.55 8.43 11.70
N LEU A 53 1.47 7.63 11.73
CA LEU A 53 0.95 7.07 12.99
C LEU A 53 1.97 6.20 13.73
N LYS A 54 2.81 5.45 12.99
CA LYS A 54 3.92 4.68 13.59
C LYS A 54 4.99 5.60 14.17
N GLU A 55 5.33 6.69 13.48
CA GLU A 55 6.27 7.69 13.99
C GLU A 55 5.74 8.34 15.27
N MET A 56 4.43 8.62 15.31
CA MET A 56 3.70 9.10 16.50
C MET A 56 3.53 8.05 17.61
N LYS A 57 4.07 6.84 17.44
CA LYS A 57 3.97 5.72 18.38
C LYS A 57 2.53 5.33 18.73
N ALA A 58 1.59 5.56 17.82
CA ALA A 58 0.21 5.09 17.98
C ALA A 58 0.19 3.55 17.97
N THR A 59 -0.58 2.95 18.86
CA THR A 59 -0.71 1.48 18.96
C THR A 59 -2.09 0.99 18.54
N ARG A 60 -3.13 1.80 18.76
CA ARG A 60 -4.53 1.50 18.45
C ARG A 60 -5.09 2.55 17.51
N VAL A 61 -5.51 2.13 16.32
CA VAL A 61 -5.86 3.05 15.23
C VAL A 61 -7.23 2.71 14.66
N LEU A 62 -8.01 3.75 14.36
CA LEU A 62 -9.20 3.66 13.53
C LEU A 62 -8.97 4.47 12.26
N VAL A 63 -9.06 3.81 11.12
CA VAL A 63 -8.79 4.38 9.79
C VAL A 63 -10.10 4.55 9.04
N TYR A 64 -10.31 5.74 8.54
CA TYR A 64 -11.47 6.13 7.75
C TYR A 64 -11.02 6.55 6.35
N GLY A 65 -11.79 6.14 5.35
CA GLY A 65 -11.63 6.56 3.97
C GLY A 65 -12.93 6.35 3.23
N ASP A 66 -13.11 7.08 2.13
CA ASP A 66 -14.29 7.02 1.28
C ASP A 66 -14.04 6.29 -0.05
N SER A 67 -12.80 5.86 -0.28
CA SER A 67 -12.49 4.88 -1.32
C SER A 67 -13.01 3.50 -0.92
N GLN A 68 -14.21 3.16 -1.37
CA GLN A 68 -14.85 1.86 -1.15
C GLN A 68 -13.94 0.70 -1.58
N LEU A 69 -13.22 0.84 -2.69
CA LEU A 69 -12.29 -0.19 -3.18
C LEU A 69 -11.19 -0.48 -2.15
N VAL A 70 -10.49 0.57 -1.69
CA VAL A 70 -9.36 0.44 -0.77
C VAL A 70 -9.83 -0.12 0.56
N ILE A 71 -10.91 0.43 1.12
CA ILE A 71 -11.47 -0.06 2.38
C ILE A 71 -11.88 -1.52 2.27
N ASN A 72 -12.64 -1.90 1.24
CA ASN A 72 -13.12 -3.28 1.09
C ASN A 72 -12.00 -4.28 0.84
N GLN A 73 -10.91 -3.87 0.19
CA GLN A 73 -9.73 -4.73 0.05
C GLN A 73 -9.06 -4.96 1.42
N LEU A 74 -8.89 -3.91 2.23
CA LEU A 74 -8.28 -4.00 3.56
C LEU A 74 -9.13 -4.77 4.57
N THR A 75 -10.47 -4.68 4.47
CA THR A 75 -11.40 -5.49 5.27
C THR A 75 -11.60 -6.90 4.71
N ARG A 76 -10.95 -7.24 3.60
CA ARG A 76 -11.03 -8.53 2.88
C ARG A 76 -12.42 -8.85 2.31
N GLU A 77 -13.29 -7.86 2.19
CA GLU A 77 -14.56 -7.98 1.48
C GLU A 77 -14.33 -8.12 -0.02
N TYR A 78 -13.33 -7.41 -0.56
CA TYR A 78 -12.91 -7.50 -1.96
C TYR A 78 -11.52 -8.12 -2.09
N GLN A 79 -11.34 -8.96 -3.10
CA GLN A 79 -10.02 -9.46 -3.49
C GLN A 79 -9.27 -8.41 -4.30
N CYS A 80 -7.98 -8.22 -4.02
CA CYS A 80 -7.10 -7.39 -4.85
C CYS A 80 -6.51 -8.24 -6.00
N THR A 81 -7.22 -8.28 -7.13
CA THR A 81 -6.79 -9.02 -8.34
C THR A 81 -5.93 -8.20 -9.29
N SER A 82 -5.89 -6.87 -9.11
CA SER A 82 -5.09 -5.97 -9.94
C SER A 82 -3.61 -6.09 -9.61
N GLU A 83 -2.78 -6.49 -10.58
CA GLU A 83 -1.32 -6.55 -10.44
C GLU A 83 -0.72 -5.20 -10.02
N ASN A 84 -1.30 -4.10 -10.54
CA ASN A 84 -0.85 -2.72 -10.26
C ASN A 84 -1.20 -2.23 -8.85
N LEU A 85 -2.13 -2.91 -8.15
CA LEU A 85 -2.55 -2.59 -6.79
C LEU A 85 -2.12 -3.64 -5.77
N ALA A 86 -1.78 -4.85 -6.20
CA ALA A 86 -1.40 -5.96 -5.32
C ALA A 86 -0.26 -5.56 -4.39
N MET A 87 0.74 -4.87 -4.92
CA MET A 87 1.87 -4.39 -4.12
C MET A 87 1.43 -3.32 -3.11
N TYR A 88 0.58 -2.38 -3.52
CA TYR A 88 0.02 -1.37 -2.62
C TYR A 88 -0.78 -1.98 -1.47
N TYR A 89 -1.64 -2.95 -1.79
CA TYR A 89 -2.41 -3.70 -0.83
C TYR A 89 -1.51 -4.43 0.19
N VAL A 90 -0.49 -5.16 -0.28
CA VAL A 90 0.47 -5.85 0.60
C VAL A 90 1.24 -4.84 1.46
N THR A 91 1.71 -3.74 0.89
CA THR A 91 2.43 -2.70 1.64
C THR A 91 1.55 -2.05 2.70
N ALA A 92 0.28 -1.78 2.39
CA ALA A 92 -0.68 -1.24 3.36
C ALA A 92 -0.91 -2.24 4.51
N LEU A 93 -1.10 -3.53 4.22
CA LEU A 93 -1.25 -4.57 5.24
C LEU A 93 0.00 -4.73 6.12
N ASN A 94 1.18 -4.82 5.51
CA ASN A 94 2.44 -4.93 6.27
C ASN A 94 2.68 -3.69 7.14
N THR A 95 2.25 -2.52 6.66
CA THR A 95 2.33 -1.30 7.46
C THR A 95 1.31 -1.34 8.59
N ALA A 96 0.09 -1.82 8.34
CA ALA A 96 -0.96 -1.99 9.33
C ALA A 96 -0.64 -3.03 10.42
N ASP A 97 0.15 -4.06 10.10
CA ASP A 97 0.52 -5.15 11.04
C ASP A 97 1.32 -4.66 12.25
N GLY A 98 1.96 -3.49 12.15
CA GLY A 98 2.68 -2.88 13.26
C GLY A 98 1.80 -2.31 14.39
N PHE A 99 0.48 -2.27 14.23
CA PHE A 99 -0.45 -1.75 15.24
C PHE A 99 -1.06 -2.90 16.06
N SER A 100 -1.15 -2.75 17.38
CA SER A 100 -1.78 -3.75 18.25
C SER A 100 -3.27 -3.91 17.99
N ARG A 101 -3.93 -2.84 17.53
CA ARG A 101 -5.30 -2.90 17.02
C ARG A 101 -5.48 -1.88 15.91
N ILE A 102 -6.00 -2.33 14.78
CA ILE A 102 -6.39 -1.47 13.67
C ILE A 102 -7.76 -1.87 13.14
N SER A 103 -8.53 -0.90 12.66
CA SER A 103 -9.80 -1.14 11.97
C SER A 103 -9.96 -0.13 10.85
N PHE A 104 -10.56 -0.57 9.75
CA PHE A 104 -10.83 0.23 8.56
C PHE A 104 -12.33 0.40 8.42
N VAL A 105 -12.78 1.63 8.20
CA VAL A 105 -14.19 1.99 8.14
C VAL A 105 -14.42 2.88 6.92
N HIS A 106 -15.36 2.47 6.08
CA HIS A 106 -15.80 3.29 4.96
C HIS A 106 -16.69 4.42 5.49
N VAL A 107 -16.46 5.64 5.01
CA VAL A 107 -17.30 6.82 5.31
C VAL A 107 -17.68 7.54 4.01
N PRO A 108 -18.84 8.22 3.95
CA PRO A 108 -19.18 9.05 2.79
C PRO A 108 -18.18 10.20 2.57
N ARG A 109 -18.05 10.67 1.31
CA ARG A 109 -17.20 11.83 0.94
C ARG A 109 -17.44 13.07 1.81
N THR A 110 -18.69 13.31 2.18
CA THR A 110 -19.11 14.44 3.03
C THR A 110 -18.49 14.39 4.43
N GLU A 111 -18.18 13.19 4.93
CA GLU A 111 -17.53 12.96 6.23
C GLU A 111 -16.00 12.90 6.10
N ASN A 112 -15.46 12.61 4.91
CA ASN A 112 -14.02 12.63 4.61
C ASN A 112 -13.51 13.99 4.08
N GLY A 113 -14.34 15.05 4.17
CA GLY A 113 -14.11 16.32 3.47
C GLY A 113 -12.76 16.98 3.76
N LYS A 114 -12.24 16.86 4.99
CA LYS A 114 -10.96 17.49 5.35
C LYS A 114 -9.75 16.77 4.76
N ALA A 115 -9.75 15.44 4.71
CA ALA A 115 -8.68 14.70 4.03
C ALA A 115 -8.70 15.00 2.52
N ASN A 116 -9.89 15.08 1.92
CA ASN A 116 -10.06 15.51 0.53
C ASN A 116 -9.48 16.90 0.26
N GLU A 117 -9.83 17.87 1.10
CA GLU A 117 -9.27 19.21 1.00
C GLU A 117 -7.74 19.15 1.00
N MET A 118 -7.12 18.39 1.91
CA MET A 118 -5.66 18.26 1.99
C MET A 118 -5.06 17.59 0.75
N ALA A 119 -5.69 16.58 0.18
CA ALA A 119 -5.24 15.96 -1.07
C ALA A 119 -5.34 16.94 -2.26
N GLN A 120 -6.38 17.77 -2.26
CA GLN A 120 -6.64 18.77 -3.30
C GLN A 120 -5.66 19.94 -3.25
N VAL A 121 -5.26 20.41 -2.06
CA VAL A 121 -4.26 21.49 -1.86
C VAL A 121 -2.98 21.20 -2.68
N THR A 122 -2.49 19.98 -2.64
CA THR A 122 -1.20 19.62 -3.28
C THR A 122 -1.33 19.22 -4.74
N SER A 123 -2.49 18.68 -5.14
CA SER A 123 -2.80 18.40 -6.56
C SER A 123 -3.08 19.66 -7.40
N GLY A 124 -3.00 20.85 -6.80
CA GLY A 124 -3.09 22.13 -7.49
C GLY A 124 -4.50 22.69 -7.64
N VAL A 125 -5.47 22.16 -6.90
CA VAL A 125 -6.83 22.70 -6.86
C VAL A 125 -6.83 23.97 -6.02
N ASN A 126 -7.40 25.05 -6.56
CA ASN A 126 -7.50 26.32 -5.85
C ASN A 126 -8.61 26.22 -4.79
N ILE A 127 -8.22 26.09 -3.52
CA ILE A 127 -9.15 25.96 -2.39
C ILE A 127 -9.25 27.32 -1.70
N PRO A 128 -10.36 28.06 -1.87
CA PRO A 128 -10.53 29.33 -1.18
C PRO A 128 -10.74 29.07 0.32
N ASN A 129 -9.98 29.75 1.17
CA ASN A 129 -9.96 29.64 2.64
C ASN A 129 -9.27 28.40 3.23
N ILE A 130 -7.97 28.23 2.96
CA ILE A 130 -7.14 27.35 3.76
C ILE A 130 -6.83 28.08 5.08
N ASP A 131 -7.44 27.64 6.17
CA ASP A 131 -7.11 28.11 7.52
C ASP A 131 -5.73 27.56 7.91
N HIS A 132 -4.69 28.37 7.71
CA HIS A 132 -3.28 28.01 7.90
C HIS A 132 -2.88 27.85 9.39
N ASP A 133 -3.76 28.16 10.35
CA ASP A 133 -3.45 28.12 11.79
C ASP A 133 -3.34 26.70 12.38
N ARG A 134 -3.64 25.65 11.59
CA ARG A 134 -3.52 24.25 12.01
C ARG A 134 -2.56 23.47 11.12
N VAL A 135 -1.26 23.59 11.43
CA VAL A 135 -0.12 22.74 11.02
C VAL A 135 -0.38 21.99 9.72
N ILE A 136 -0.15 22.66 8.58
CA ILE A 136 -0.10 22.04 7.26
C ILE A 136 1.37 21.73 6.95
N ARG A 137 1.79 20.47 7.10
CA ARG A 137 3.07 20.01 6.54
C ARG A 137 2.81 19.64 5.08
N ILE A 138 3.15 20.54 4.15
CA ILE A 138 3.23 20.22 2.73
C ILE A 138 4.57 19.52 2.50
N GLU A 139 4.52 18.22 2.23
CA GLU A 139 5.72 17.44 1.91
C GLU A 139 5.63 16.84 0.51
N ARG A 140 6.79 16.59 -0.08
CA ARG A 140 6.87 15.92 -1.37
C ARG A 140 7.20 14.46 -1.17
N ARG A 141 6.37 13.58 -1.72
CA ARG A 141 6.70 12.17 -1.88
C ARG A 141 7.19 11.96 -3.30
N THR A 142 8.51 11.82 -3.46
CA THR A 142 9.19 11.72 -4.76
C THR A 142 9.16 10.32 -5.34
N LEU A 143 8.93 9.30 -4.51
CA LEU A 143 8.84 7.91 -4.93
C LEU A 143 7.65 7.20 -4.26
N PRO A 144 7.01 6.25 -4.96
CA PRO A 144 5.99 5.41 -4.36
C PRO A 144 6.47 4.69 -3.10
N ALA A 145 5.56 4.43 -2.16
CA ALA A 145 5.83 3.65 -0.95
C ALA A 145 6.42 2.25 -1.23
N LEU A 146 6.19 1.72 -2.43
CA LEU A 146 6.72 0.45 -2.90
C LEU A 146 8.24 0.51 -3.14
N ALA A 147 8.73 1.61 -3.71
CA ALA A 147 10.13 1.76 -4.11
C ALA A 147 11.07 1.97 -2.92
N GLU A 148 10.64 2.72 -1.90
CA GLU A 148 11.43 2.99 -0.70
C GLU A 148 11.73 1.73 0.13
N ARG A 149 10.89 0.70 0.03
CA ARG A 149 11.08 -0.58 0.72
C ARG A 149 12.07 -1.52 0.00
N GLY A 150 12.86 -1.01 -0.94
CA GLY A 150 13.89 -1.77 -1.65
C GLY A 150 13.36 -2.73 -2.73
N MET A 151 12.13 -2.52 -3.20
CA MET A 151 11.53 -3.31 -4.26
C MET A 151 11.68 -2.53 -5.58
N PRO A 152 12.63 -2.91 -6.47
CA PRO A 152 12.73 -2.23 -7.75
C PRO A 152 11.48 -2.53 -8.58
N ALA A 153 10.91 -1.46 -9.15
CA ALA A 153 10.13 -1.60 -10.37
C ALA A 153 11.09 -2.17 -11.42
N GLN A 154 10.87 -3.42 -11.81
CA GLN A 154 11.67 -4.26 -12.74
C GLN A 154 12.80 -5.08 -12.09
N LEU A 155 12.62 -6.41 -12.16
CA LEU A 155 13.64 -7.42 -11.90
C LEU A 155 14.80 -7.26 -12.90
N SER A 156 16.02 -7.07 -12.41
CA SER A 156 17.23 -7.56 -13.08
C SER A 156 17.85 -8.67 -12.23
N SER A 157 18.19 -9.75 -12.91
CA SER A 157 18.70 -11.02 -12.42
C SER A 157 20.07 -10.90 -11.76
N VAL A 158 20.23 -11.48 -10.56
CA VAL A 158 21.55 -11.84 -10.02
C VAL A 158 21.46 -13.25 -9.41
N ASP A 159 22.32 -14.13 -9.93
CA ASP A 159 22.55 -15.51 -9.53
C ASP A 159 23.21 -15.62 -8.15
N ILE A 160 22.73 -16.52 -7.27
CA ILE A 160 23.58 -17.21 -6.28
C ILE A 160 23.06 -18.66 -6.10
N THR A 161 24.03 -19.57 -6.13
CA THR A 161 24.00 -21.04 -6.16
C THR A 161 23.61 -21.73 -4.84
N ASP A 162 22.92 -22.86 -5.01
CA ASP A 162 22.99 -24.15 -4.29
C ASP A 162 23.17 -24.22 -2.77
N GLU A 163 22.15 -24.79 -2.11
CA GLU A 163 22.33 -26.00 -1.28
C GLU A 163 20.98 -26.72 -1.10
N ILE A 164 20.89 -27.93 -1.67
CA ILE A 164 19.75 -28.85 -1.60
C ILE A 164 20.22 -30.13 -0.94
N SER A 165 19.65 -30.54 0.20
CA SER A 165 19.39 -31.96 0.48
C SER A 165 18.33 -32.12 1.58
N ALA A 166 17.13 -32.58 1.16
CA ALA A 166 16.00 -33.12 1.95
C ALA A 166 14.68 -33.09 1.16
N ALA A 167 14.64 -32.47 -0.02
CA ALA A 167 13.41 -31.96 -0.61
C ALA A 167 12.68 -32.88 -1.63
N GLU A 168 13.17 -34.09 -1.91
CA GLU A 168 12.53 -34.95 -2.92
C GLU A 168 11.14 -35.48 -2.51
N ALA A 169 10.77 -35.41 -1.23
CA ALA A 169 9.43 -35.78 -0.76
C ALA A 169 8.48 -34.58 -0.51
N ASP A 170 8.97 -33.34 -0.62
CA ASP A 170 8.13 -32.17 -0.40
C ASP A 170 7.41 -31.82 -1.69
N TRP A 171 6.08 -31.94 -1.72
CA TRP A 171 5.26 -31.55 -2.88
C TRP A 171 5.46 -30.07 -3.28
N ARG A 172 5.95 -29.23 -2.35
CA ARG A 172 6.31 -27.83 -2.60
C ARG A 172 7.62 -27.71 -3.39
N TYR A 173 8.52 -28.67 -3.28
CA TYR A 173 9.84 -28.63 -3.91
C TYR A 173 9.80 -28.42 -5.43
N PRO A 174 9.02 -29.18 -6.25
CA PRO A 174 8.95 -28.92 -7.68
C PRO A 174 8.40 -27.52 -8.00
N ILE A 175 7.44 -27.02 -7.20
CA ILE A 175 6.86 -25.69 -7.36
C ILE A 175 7.90 -24.61 -7.02
N VAL A 176 8.59 -24.76 -5.89
CA VAL A 176 9.65 -23.84 -5.44
C VAL A 176 10.82 -23.83 -6.43
N LYS A 177 11.24 -25.01 -6.90
CA LYS A 177 12.30 -25.19 -7.90
C LYS A 177 11.94 -24.51 -9.21
N TYR A 178 10.70 -24.65 -9.68
CA TYR A 178 10.22 -23.94 -10.86
C TYR A 178 10.16 -22.42 -10.64
N LEU A 179 9.61 -21.96 -9.52
CA LEU A 179 9.49 -20.52 -9.22
C LEU A 179 10.87 -19.84 -9.06
N ARG A 180 11.89 -20.58 -8.63
CA ARG A 180 13.28 -20.09 -8.52
C ARG A 180 14.04 -20.12 -9.84
N ASN A 181 13.77 -21.08 -10.74
CA ASN A 181 14.39 -21.15 -12.06
C ASN A 181 13.37 -21.54 -13.15
N PRO A 182 12.53 -20.60 -13.64
CA PRO A 182 11.46 -20.92 -14.58
C PRO A 182 11.95 -21.37 -15.97
N SER A 183 13.19 -21.02 -16.33
CA SER A 183 13.83 -21.31 -17.61
C SER A 183 14.40 -22.73 -17.70
N GLY A 184 14.47 -23.45 -16.57
CA GLY A 184 14.94 -24.83 -16.52
C GLY A 184 13.96 -25.86 -17.11
N SER A 185 14.39 -27.13 -17.17
CA SER A 185 13.52 -28.24 -17.56
C SER A 185 12.57 -28.60 -16.41
N HIS A 186 11.26 -28.40 -16.62
CA HIS A 186 10.22 -28.69 -15.63
C HIS A 186 8.98 -29.34 -16.25
N GLU A 187 8.29 -30.17 -15.46
CA GLU A 187 7.03 -30.78 -15.87
C GLU A 187 5.96 -29.72 -16.15
N ARG A 188 5.07 -30.02 -17.12
CA ARG A 188 4.00 -29.10 -17.52
C ARG A 188 2.99 -28.85 -16.39
N THR A 189 2.71 -29.87 -15.59
CA THR A 189 1.85 -29.86 -14.40
C THR A 189 2.39 -28.89 -13.34
N THR A 190 3.68 -28.96 -13.03
CA THR A 190 4.35 -28.06 -12.08
C THR A 190 4.27 -26.60 -12.51
N ARG A 191 4.50 -26.33 -13.81
CA ARG A 191 4.38 -24.97 -14.37
C ARG A 191 2.98 -24.39 -14.21
N PHE A 192 1.96 -25.23 -14.45
CA PHE A 192 0.57 -24.80 -14.29
C PHE A 192 0.22 -24.54 -12.83
N GLN A 193 0.60 -25.44 -11.92
CA GLN A 193 0.36 -25.29 -10.49
C GLN A 193 1.05 -24.07 -9.91
N ALA A 194 2.31 -23.80 -10.30
CA ALA A 194 3.08 -22.67 -9.81
C ALA A 194 2.46 -21.30 -10.10
N ARG A 195 1.53 -21.19 -11.08
CA ARG A 195 0.76 -19.97 -11.31
C ARG A 195 -0.07 -19.57 -10.09
N CYS A 196 -0.45 -20.54 -9.27
CA CYS A 196 -1.19 -20.35 -8.03
C CYS A 196 -0.28 -20.14 -6.81
N TYR A 197 1.03 -19.91 -6.96
CA TYR A 197 1.94 -19.73 -5.82
C TYR A 197 2.99 -18.63 -6.06
N LEU A 198 3.55 -18.06 -4.99
CA LEU A 198 4.72 -17.17 -4.99
C LEU A 198 5.67 -17.52 -3.84
N ILE A 199 6.94 -17.15 -3.97
CA ILE A 199 7.92 -17.25 -2.89
C ILE A 199 8.12 -15.87 -2.27
N TYR A 200 8.01 -15.77 -0.95
CA TYR A 200 8.26 -14.54 -0.18
C TYR A 200 9.03 -14.91 1.09
N HIS A 201 10.13 -14.20 1.38
CA HIS A 201 11.05 -14.52 2.49
C HIS A 201 11.42 -16.02 2.59
N ASN A 202 11.77 -16.64 1.46
CA ASN A 202 12.08 -18.08 1.35
C ASN A 202 10.93 -19.06 1.68
N GLU A 203 9.71 -18.57 1.87
CA GLU A 203 8.51 -19.39 2.09
C GLU A 203 7.54 -19.35 0.90
N LEU A 204 6.80 -20.45 0.68
CA LEU A 204 5.87 -20.62 -0.44
C LEU A 204 4.44 -20.25 -0.02
N TYR A 205 3.84 -19.29 -0.71
CA TYR A 205 2.47 -18.82 -0.49
C TYR A 205 1.56 -19.18 -1.66
N ARG A 206 0.32 -19.55 -1.39
CA ARG A 206 -0.70 -19.80 -2.42
C ARG A 206 -1.36 -18.47 -2.84
N LYS A 207 -1.25 -18.13 -4.12
CA LYS A 207 -2.04 -17.09 -4.79
C LYS A 207 -3.50 -17.57 -4.83
N GLY A 208 -4.38 -16.79 -4.21
CA GLY A 208 -5.83 -17.01 -4.22
C GLY A 208 -6.40 -16.85 -5.61
#